data_AF-A0A847CVZ5-F1
#
_entry.id   AF-A0A847CVZ5-F1
#
_cell.length_a   1.000
_cell.length_b   1.000
_cell.length_c   1.000
_cell.angle_alpha   90.00
_cell.angle_beta   90.00
_cell.angle_gamma   90.00
#
_symmetry.space_group_name_H-M   'P 1'
#
loop_
_entity.id
_entity.type
_entity.pdbx_description
1 polymer ?
#
loop_
_entity_poly.entity_id
_entity_poly.type
_entity_poly.pdbx_seq_one_letter_code
_entity_poly.pdbx_strand_id
1 'polypeptide(L)'
;MFQKIKKTYVVLLQMESIFVKKHDFPETNPAIQALFLTELKYGVLAAVCDMDKMNEPFSIEVADGEETYIGMEGELTTLKRGDIYLRDANGIVVSIIYGQDLRTRVSDYTKNIMFIVKGVEGVSSDIINSALTDLSYYINEFDKTAVISEFIIIE
;
A
#
# COMPACT_ATOMS: atom_id res chain seq x y z
N MET A 1 5.76 18.97 -7.08
CA MET A 1 6.46 17.75 -6.62
C MET A 1 5.48 16.58 -6.58
N PHE A 2 4.89 16.18 -7.73
CA PHE A 2 3.89 15.09 -7.80
C PHE A 2 3.82 14.41 -9.19
N GLN A 3 4.77 14.66 -10.09
CA GLN A 3 4.59 14.34 -11.52
C GLN A 3 5.16 13.00 -11.98
N LYS A 4 5.90 12.25 -11.15
CA LYS A 4 6.72 11.13 -11.64
C LYS A 4 6.19 9.72 -11.37
N ILE A 5 5.10 9.56 -10.64
CA ILE A 5 4.57 8.23 -10.31
C ILE A 5 3.11 8.16 -10.74
N LYS A 6 2.77 7.26 -11.67
CA LYS A 6 1.40 7.06 -12.17
C LYS A 6 0.37 6.84 -11.04
N LYS A 7 0.79 6.33 -9.89
CA LYS A 7 -0.07 6.15 -8.70
C LYS A 7 -0.47 7.45 -7.99
N THR A 8 0.35 8.51 -8.08
CA THR A 8 -0.04 9.85 -7.60
C THR A 8 -1.34 10.32 -8.26
N TYR A 9 -1.62 9.83 -9.48
CA TYR A 9 -2.85 10.12 -10.21
C TYR A 9 -4.10 9.53 -9.54
N VAL A 10 -4.03 8.35 -8.90
CA VAL A 10 -5.22 7.73 -8.27
C VAL A 10 -5.62 8.48 -7.01
N VAL A 11 -4.66 8.80 -6.14
CA VAL A 11 -4.91 9.61 -4.93
C VAL A 11 -5.41 11.01 -5.32
N LEU A 12 -4.77 11.65 -6.32
CA LEU A 12 -5.18 12.97 -6.81
C LEU A 12 -6.60 12.96 -7.42
N LEU A 13 -6.98 11.91 -8.15
CA LEU A 13 -8.33 11.76 -8.71
C LEU A 13 -9.38 11.52 -7.61
N GLN A 14 -9.04 10.75 -6.58
CA GLN A 14 -9.93 10.56 -5.42
C GLN A 14 -10.06 11.84 -4.59
N MET A 15 -8.98 12.61 -4.42
CA MET A 15 -9.02 13.96 -3.85
C MET A 15 -9.92 14.88 -4.67
N GLU A 16 -9.77 14.91 -6.00
CA GLU A 16 -10.60 15.72 -6.87
C GLU A 16 -12.08 15.34 -6.72
N SER A 17 -12.38 14.04 -6.63
CA SER A 17 -13.75 13.57 -6.42
C SER A 17 -14.36 14.07 -5.10
N ILE A 18 -13.58 14.05 -4.00
CA ILE A 18 -14.07 14.45 -2.68
C ILE A 18 -14.11 15.98 -2.55
N PHE A 19 -13.00 16.66 -2.84
CA PHE A 19 -12.84 18.09 -2.58
C PHE A 19 -13.44 18.98 -3.68
N VAL A 20 -13.39 18.55 -4.94
CA VAL A 20 -13.86 19.36 -6.09
C VAL A 20 -15.27 18.94 -6.48
N LYS A 21 -15.55 17.63 -6.56
CA LYS A 21 -16.86 17.11 -6.98
C LYS A 21 -17.84 16.92 -5.81
N LYS A 22 -17.41 17.13 -4.56
CA LYS A 22 -18.22 16.97 -3.33
C LYS A 22 -18.86 15.59 -3.20
N HIS A 23 -18.21 14.55 -3.71
CA HIS A 23 -18.65 13.18 -3.46
C HIS A 23 -18.34 12.80 -2.01
N ASP A 24 -19.18 11.94 -1.44
CA ASP A 24 -18.94 11.38 -0.11
C ASP A 24 -17.63 10.60 -0.07
N PHE A 25 -17.05 10.51 1.11
CA PHE A 25 -15.86 9.70 1.34
C PHE A 25 -16.20 8.23 1.02
N PRO A 26 -15.32 7.49 0.31
CA PRO A 26 -15.66 6.18 -0.20
C PRO A 26 -16.00 5.19 0.93
N GLU A 27 -17.27 4.76 1.00
CA GLU A 27 -17.76 3.65 1.84
C GLU A 27 -17.19 2.32 1.34
N THR A 28 -15.90 2.13 1.56
CA THR A 28 -15.12 0.96 1.14
C THR A 28 -14.57 0.24 2.35
N ASN A 29 -13.86 -0.87 2.14
CA ASN A 29 -13.16 -1.59 3.20
C ASN A 29 -12.38 -0.60 4.12
N PRO A 30 -12.57 -0.64 5.47
CA PRO A 30 -11.91 0.25 6.43
C PRO A 30 -10.39 0.38 6.25
N ALA A 31 -9.74 -0.69 5.84
CA ALA A 31 -8.30 -0.70 5.58
C ALA A 31 -7.91 0.14 4.37
N ILE A 32 -8.72 0.12 3.31
CA ILE A 32 -8.53 0.96 2.12
C ILE A 32 -8.77 2.43 2.48
N GLN A 33 -9.76 2.71 3.31
CA GLN A 33 -10.03 4.06 3.81
C GLN A 33 -8.86 4.63 4.63
N ALA A 34 -8.34 3.84 5.57
CA ALA A 34 -7.17 4.21 6.38
C ALA A 34 -5.92 4.43 5.52
N LEU A 35 -5.64 3.50 4.59
CA LEU A 35 -4.56 3.63 3.61
C LEU A 35 -4.65 4.96 2.86
N PHE A 36 -5.82 5.24 2.28
CA PHE A 36 -6.06 6.42 1.47
C PHE A 36 -5.85 7.73 2.25
N LEU A 37 -6.37 7.83 3.48
CA LEU A 37 -6.14 9.01 4.32
C LEU A 37 -4.67 9.21 4.67
N THR A 38 -3.94 8.13 4.93
CA THR A 38 -2.50 8.20 5.22
C THR A 38 -1.71 8.67 3.99
N GLU A 39 -1.97 8.10 2.81
CA GLU A 39 -1.34 8.55 1.57
C GLU A 39 -1.65 10.03 1.28
N LEU A 40 -2.90 10.44 1.50
CA LEU A 40 -3.37 11.80 1.32
C LEU A 40 -2.68 12.81 2.24
N LYS A 41 -2.59 12.50 3.54
CA LYS A 41 -2.04 13.41 4.55
C LYS A 41 -0.52 13.56 4.44
N TYR A 42 0.18 12.45 4.18
CA TYR A 42 1.64 12.42 4.27
C TYR A 42 2.33 12.42 2.90
N GLY A 43 1.61 12.23 1.80
CA GLY A 43 2.19 12.11 0.46
C GLY A 43 3.09 10.88 0.31
N VAL A 44 2.85 9.84 1.12
CA VAL A 44 3.57 8.56 1.07
C VAL A 44 2.88 7.60 0.13
N LEU A 45 3.62 6.60 -0.37
CA LEU A 45 3.04 5.48 -1.08
C LEU A 45 2.90 4.31 -0.10
N ALA A 46 1.73 3.69 -0.10
CA ALA A 46 1.48 2.53 0.73
C ALA A 46 0.72 1.43 -0.04
N ALA A 47 0.67 0.25 0.55
CA ALA A 47 -0.14 -0.87 0.08
C ALA A 47 -0.82 -1.54 1.27
N VAL A 48 -1.94 -2.20 1.00
CA VAL A 48 -2.72 -2.94 2.00
C VAL A 48 -2.94 -4.36 1.49
N CYS A 49 -2.44 -5.35 2.23
CA CYS A 49 -2.43 -6.75 1.85
C CYS A 49 -3.23 -7.61 2.83
N ASP A 50 -3.85 -8.65 2.30
CA ASP A 50 -4.46 -9.74 3.05
C ASP A 50 -3.34 -10.68 3.53
N MET A 51 -3.01 -10.58 4.81
CA MET A 51 -1.92 -11.32 5.43
C MET A 51 -2.21 -12.83 5.47
N ASP A 52 -3.49 -13.23 5.49
CA ASP A 52 -3.88 -14.65 5.45
C ASP A 52 -3.57 -15.31 4.10
N LYS A 53 -3.29 -14.51 3.06
CA LYS A 53 -2.89 -14.98 1.72
C LYS A 53 -1.38 -14.87 1.48
N MET A 54 -0.63 -14.42 2.47
CA MET A 54 0.82 -14.24 2.42
C MET A 54 1.54 -15.39 3.12
N ASN A 55 2.73 -15.76 2.65
CA ASN A 55 3.45 -16.94 3.13
C ASN A 55 4.92 -16.62 3.40
N GLU A 56 5.35 -16.73 4.65
CA GLU A 56 6.75 -16.57 5.04
C GLU A 56 7.69 -17.56 4.31
N PRO A 57 8.97 -17.20 4.09
CA PRO A 57 9.62 -15.96 4.53
C PRO A 57 9.33 -14.77 3.62
N PHE A 58 9.38 -13.57 4.19
CA PHE A 58 9.34 -12.32 3.45
C PHE A 58 10.76 -11.84 3.12
N SER A 59 10.98 -11.36 1.90
CA SER A 59 12.23 -10.72 1.49
C SER A 59 11.98 -9.44 0.68
N ILE A 60 12.83 -8.44 0.91
CA ILE A 60 12.90 -7.23 0.10
C ILE A 60 14.11 -7.36 -0.83
N GLU A 61 13.88 -7.23 -2.13
CA GLU A 61 14.88 -7.45 -3.16
C GLU A 61 14.85 -6.33 -4.21
N VAL A 62 15.93 -6.21 -4.98
CA VAL A 62 16.06 -5.26 -6.09
C VAL A 62 15.97 -6.05 -7.40
N ALA A 63 15.02 -5.65 -8.25
CA ALA A 63 14.72 -6.33 -9.51
C ALA A 63 15.86 -6.26 -10.51
N ASP A 64 16.13 -7.36 -11.21
CA ASP A 64 17.05 -7.42 -12.36
C ASP A 64 16.37 -7.12 -13.70
N GLY A 65 15.04 -7.11 -13.72
CA GLY A 65 14.20 -6.82 -14.89
C GLY A 65 13.56 -8.05 -15.54
N GLU A 66 13.73 -9.24 -14.96
CA GLU A 66 13.11 -10.49 -15.44
C GLU A 66 11.95 -10.95 -14.53
N GLU A 67 11.83 -10.38 -13.33
CA GLU A 67 10.82 -10.79 -12.37
C GLU A 67 9.41 -10.39 -12.83
N THR A 68 8.46 -11.30 -12.67
CA THR A 68 7.08 -11.10 -13.11
C THR A 68 6.07 -11.49 -12.05
N TYR A 69 4.92 -10.81 -12.06
CA TYR A 69 3.77 -11.14 -11.22
C TYR A 69 2.47 -10.64 -11.85
N ILE A 70 1.33 -11.13 -11.37
CA ILE A 70 0.02 -10.63 -11.78
C ILE A 70 -0.34 -9.41 -10.93
N GLY A 71 -0.38 -8.24 -11.55
CA GLY A 71 -0.74 -7.00 -10.88
C GLY A 71 -2.24 -6.90 -10.60
N MET A 72 -2.65 -5.88 -9.83
CA MET A 72 -4.05 -5.65 -9.45
C MET A 72 -5.06 -5.57 -10.61
N GLU A 73 -4.60 -5.23 -11.81
CA GLU A 73 -5.42 -5.21 -13.04
C GLU A 73 -5.64 -6.60 -13.65
N GLY A 74 -5.04 -7.65 -13.09
CA GLY A 74 -5.11 -9.02 -13.61
C GLY A 74 -4.11 -9.34 -14.73
N GLU A 75 -3.28 -8.38 -15.10
CA GLU A 75 -2.29 -8.52 -16.17
C GLU A 75 -0.90 -8.89 -15.64
N LEU A 76 -0.15 -9.66 -16.44
CA LEU A 76 1.25 -9.98 -16.16
C LEU A 76 2.09 -8.70 -16.25
N THR A 77 2.81 -8.42 -15.17
CA THR A 77 3.69 -7.26 -15.04
C THR A 77 5.12 -7.74 -14.85
N THR A 78 6.03 -7.26 -15.71
CA THR A 78 7.47 -7.44 -15.54
C THR A 78 8.05 -6.24 -14.81
N LEU A 79 8.84 -6.50 -13.76
CA LEU A 79 9.49 -5.45 -13.00
C LEU A 79 10.58 -4.77 -13.84
N LYS A 80 10.80 -3.49 -13.55
CA LYS A 80 11.90 -2.74 -14.14
C LYS A 80 13.16 -3.05 -13.34
N ARG A 81 14.29 -3.25 -14.02
CA ARG A 81 15.60 -3.32 -13.34
C ARG A 81 15.79 -2.13 -12.39
N GLY A 82 16.15 -2.44 -11.14
CA GLY A 82 16.34 -1.47 -10.06
C GLY A 82 15.06 -1.10 -9.29
N ASP A 83 13.91 -1.69 -9.63
CA ASP A 83 12.71 -1.58 -8.79
C ASP A 83 12.92 -2.37 -7.49
N ILE A 84 12.42 -1.84 -6.38
CA ILE A 84 12.46 -2.54 -5.10
C ILE A 84 11.11 -3.22 -4.92
N TYR A 85 11.13 -4.48 -4.50
CA TYR A 85 9.92 -5.24 -4.27
C TYR A 85 10.01 -6.09 -3.01
N LEU A 86 8.85 -6.30 -2.40
CA LEU A 86 8.62 -7.30 -1.37
C LEU A 86 8.08 -8.56 -2.06
N ARG A 87 8.65 -9.71 -1.71
CA ARG A 87 8.11 -11.02 -2.05
C ARG A 87 7.91 -11.86 -0.81
N ASP A 88 7.07 -12.87 -0.98
CA ASP A 88 6.87 -13.95 -0.03
C ASP A 88 7.35 -15.28 -0.66
N ALA A 89 7.09 -16.41 0.00
CA ALA A 89 7.45 -17.72 -0.51
C ALA A 89 6.82 -18.06 -1.88
N ASN A 90 5.68 -17.45 -2.20
CA ASN A 90 4.90 -17.74 -3.40
C ASN A 90 5.14 -16.76 -4.55
N GLY A 91 5.74 -15.60 -4.28
CA GLY A 91 6.13 -14.64 -5.31
C GLY A 91 6.09 -13.19 -4.84
N ILE A 92 6.16 -12.27 -5.79
CA ILE A 92 6.09 -10.82 -5.52
C ILE A 92 4.73 -10.48 -4.93
N VAL A 93 4.73 -9.73 -3.82
CA VAL A 93 3.55 -9.20 -3.14
C VAL A 93 3.33 -7.74 -3.52
N VAL A 94 4.40 -6.95 -3.52
CA VAL A 94 4.33 -5.53 -3.90
C VAL A 94 5.65 -5.03 -4.44
N SER A 95 5.60 -4.19 -5.47
CA SER A 95 6.73 -3.41 -5.99
C SER A 95 6.54 -1.92 -5.73
N ILE A 96 7.61 -1.13 -5.71
CA ILE A 96 7.52 0.32 -5.58
C ILE A 96 6.84 0.91 -6.82
N ILE A 97 7.31 0.54 -8.03
CA ILE A 97 6.83 1.17 -9.27
C ILE A 97 5.44 0.69 -9.66
N TYR A 98 5.20 -0.63 -9.63
CA TYR A 98 3.99 -1.23 -10.21
C TYR A 98 2.89 -1.51 -9.20
N GLY A 99 3.22 -1.60 -7.90
CA GLY A 99 2.25 -1.80 -6.85
C GLY A 99 2.06 -3.26 -6.46
N GLN A 100 0.88 -3.56 -5.93
CA GLN A 100 0.55 -4.82 -5.28
C GLN A 100 0.17 -5.90 -6.30
N ASP A 101 0.42 -7.16 -5.95
CA ASP A 101 -0.10 -8.33 -6.67
C ASP A 101 -1.62 -8.51 -6.48
N LEU A 102 -2.25 -9.24 -7.39
CA LEU A 102 -3.68 -9.53 -7.30
C LEU A 102 -4.00 -10.52 -6.18
N ARG A 103 -3.10 -11.47 -5.91
CA ARG A 103 -3.34 -12.60 -5.00
C ARG A 103 -3.52 -12.14 -3.56
N THR A 104 -2.74 -11.17 -3.09
CA THR A 104 -2.81 -10.70 -1.69
C THR A 104 -3.81 -9.56 -1.49
N ARG A 105 -4.69 -9.31 -2.46
CA ARG A 105 -5.69 -8.24 -2.36
C ARG A 105 -6.64 -8.47 -1.18
N VAL A 106 -6.89 -7.41 -0.43
CA VAL A 106 -7.92 -7.37 0.62
C VAL A 106 -9.33 -7.50 0.05
N SER A 107 -10.23 -8.05 0.86
CA SER A 107 -11.66 -8.16 0.58
C SER A 107 -12.46 -7.90 1.86
N ASP A 108 -13.78 -7.86 1.75
CA ASP A 108 -14.65 -7.71 2.92
C ASP A 108 -14.55 -8.89 3.92
N TYR A 109 -13.92 -10.00 3.51
CA TYR A 109 -13.68 -11.17 4.36
C TYR A 109 -12.28 -11.23 4.97
N THR A 110 -11.39 -10.29 4.60
CA THR A 110 -10.02 -10.27 5.11
C THR A 110 -10.02 -9.95 6.60
N LYS A 111 -9.30 -10.74 7.40
CA LYS A 111 -9.23 -10.59 8.86
C LYS A 111 -7.89 -10.05 9.31
N ASN A 112 -6.81 -10.58 8.74
CA ASN A 112 -5.46 -10.14 9.05
C ASN A 112 -4.95 -9.25 7.90
N ILE A 113 -4.60 -8.01 8.24
CA ILE A 113 -4.20 -6.99 7.27
C ILE A 113 -2.75 -6.60 7.53
N MET A 114 -1.96 -6.54 6.47
CA MET A 114 -0.62 -5.95 6.49
C MET A 114 -0.60 -4.65 5.70
N PHE A 115 -0.19 -3.57 6.36
CA PHE A 115 0.11 -2.31 5.68
C PHE A 115 1.60 -2.19 5.40
N ILE A 116 1.93 -1.74 4.19
CA ILE A 116 3.32 -1.56 3.75
C ILE A 116 3.48 -0.11 3.30
N VAL A 117 4.12 0.71 4.14
CA VAL A 117 4.43 2.12 3.84
C VAL A 117 5.83 2.21 3.26
N LYS A 118 5.98 2.85 2.09
CA LYS A 118 7.22 2.87 1.33
C LYS A 118 7.94 4.20 1.51
N GLY A 119 9.16 4.14 2.03
CA GLY A 119 10.09 5.26 1.96
C GLY A 119 10.56 5.44 0.52
N VAL A 120 10.21 6.56 -0.11
CA VAL A 120 10.79 6.97 -1.39
C VAL A 120 11.69 8.18 -1.16
N GLU A 121 12.62 8.42 -2.07
CA GLU A 121 13.53 9.56 -2.00
C GLU A 121 12.76 10.88 -1.74
N GLY A 122 13.15 11.60 -0.68
CA GLY A 122 12.47 12.82 -0.24
C GLY A 122 11.44 12.65 0.88
N VAL A 123 11.15 11.43 1.32
CA VAL A 123 10.33 11.15 2.53
C VAL A 123 11.25 10.83 3.71
N SER A 124 11.20 11.62 4.78
CA SER A 124 12.00 11.37 5.98
C SER A 124 11.41 10.23 6.82
N SER A 125 12.26 9.60 7.65
CA SER A 125 11.83 8.61 8.64
C SER A 125 10.75 9.15 9.59
N ASP A 126 10.82 10.44 9.98
CA ASP A 126 9.80 11.10 10.79
C ASP A 126 8.42 11.13 10.09
N ILE A 127 8.39 11.34 8.78
CA ILE A 127 7.14 11.28 8.00
C ILE A 127 6.60 9.86 7.98
N ILE A 128 7.47 8.85 7.79
CA ILE A 128 7.06 7.43 7.82
C ILE A 128 6.50 7.04 9.19
N ASN A 129 7.17 7.42 10.28
CA ASN A 129 6.72 7.16 11.65
C ASN A 129 5.37 7.82 11.94
N SER A 130 5.22 9.07 11.51
CA SER A 130 3.96 9.80 11.64
C SER A 130 2.85 9.13 10.83
N ALA A 131 3.15 8.71 9.60
CA ALA A 131 2.21 8.01 8.73
C ALA A 131 1.75 6.68 9.34
N LEU A 132 2.64 5.89 9.92
CA LEU A 132 2.30 4.63 10.60
C LEU A 132 1.44 4.86 11.85
N THR A 133 1.75 5.89 12.63
CA THR A 133 0.98 6.28 13.83
C THR A 133 -0.45 6.68 13.46
N ASP A 134 -0.59 7.51 12.43
CA ASP A 134 -1.88 7.98 11.97
C ASP A 134 -2.69 6.89 11.26
N LEU A 135 -2.04 6.03 10.47
CA LEU A 135 -2.69 4.87 9.85
C LEU A 135 -3.34 3.98 10.91
N SER A 136 -2.64 3.78 12.02
CA SER A 136 -3.10 3.01 13.18
C SER A 136 -4.30 3.65 13.87
N TYR A 137 -4.29 4.97 13.98
CA TYR A 137 -5.44 5.73 14.44
C TYR A 137 -6.62 5.61 13.47
N TYR A 138 -6.41 5.80 12.16
CA TYR A 138 -7.47 5.74 11.15
C TYR A 138 -8.14 4.37 11.07
N ILE A 139 -7.37 3.27 11.12
CA ILE A 139 -7.99 1.94 11.09
C ILE A 139 -8.87 1.71 12.31
N ASN A 140 -8.48 2.17 13.50
CA ASN A 140 -9.32 2.11 14.70
C ASN A 140 -10.55 3.02 14.61
N GLU A 141 -10.47 4.15 13.89
CA GLU A 141 -11.63 5.01 13.67
C GLU A 141 -12.65 4.36 12.73
N PHE A 142 -12.20 3.70 11.67
CA PHE A 142 -13.08 3.05 10.69
C PHE A 142 -13.54 1.65 11.11
N ASP A 143 -12.75 0.93 11.92
CA ASP A 143 -13.09 -0.36 12.48
C ASP A 143 -12.67 -0.43 13.95
N LYS A 144 -13.66 -0.22 14.84
CA LYS A 144 -13.46 -0.24 16.30
C LYS A 144 -13.10 -1.62 16.85
N THR A 145 -13.16 -2.67 16.03
CA THR A 145 -12.78 -4.03 16.39
C THR A 145 -11.35 -4.38 15.98
N ALA A 146 -10.68 -3.51 15.22
CA ALA A 146 -9.32 -3.72 14.77
C ALA A 146 -8.35 -3.81 15.97
N VAL A 147 -7.47 -4.81 15.96
CA VAL A 147 -6.40 -4.97 16.93
C VAL A 147 -5.07 -4.88 16.20
N ILE A 148 -4.20 -3.98 16.64
CA ILE A 148 -2.89 -3.77 16.03
C ILE A 148 -1.89 -4.69 16.73
N SER A 149 -1.29 -5.61 15.97
CA SER A 149 -0.39 -6.63 16.51
C SER A 149 1.08 -6.20 16.53
N GLU A 150 1.59 -5.55 15.47
CA GLU A 150 3.02 -5.30 15.33
C GLU A 150 3.34 -4.14 14.36
N PHE A 151 4.47 -3.47 14.59
CA PHE A 151 5.10 -2.55 13.63
C PHE A 151 6.52 -3.03 13.34
N ILE A 152 6.85 -3.16 12.05
CA ILE A 152 8.20 -3.48 11.61
C ILE A 152 8.65 -2.37 10.67
N ILE A 153 9.72 -1.68 11.06
CA ILE A 153 10.42 -0.72 10.20
C ILE A 153 11.65 -1.43 9.67
N ILE A 154 11.75 -1.52 8.34
CA ILE A 154 12.92 -2.09 7.66
C ILE A 154 13.69 -0.90 7.07
N GLU A 155 14.90 -0.67 7.60
CA GLU A 155 15.84 0.38 7.15
C GLU A 155 16.83 -0.15 6.11
#